data_AF-A0A105V3P3-F1
#
_entry.id   AF-A0A105V3P3-F1
#
_cell.length_a   1.000
_cell.length_b   1.000
_cell.length_c   1.000
_cell.angle_alpha   90.00
_cell.angle_beta   90.00
_cell.angle_gamma   90.00
#
_symmetry.space_group_name_H-M   'P 1'
#
loop_
_entity.id
_entity.type
_entity.pdbx_description
1 polymer ?
#
loop_
_entity_poly.entity_id
_entity_poly.type
_entity_poly.pdbx_seq_one_letter_code
_entity_poly.pdbx_strand_id
1 'polypeptide(L)' 'MEPIVFDALKSLVNRARFLQRVRLATIREETIAAGFSAEVVDEAVKFWADYEHHKVVAR' A
#
# COMPACT_ATOMS: atom_id res chain seq x y z
N MET A 1 -6.74 11.72 3.78
CA MET A 1 -5.48 10.95 3.73
C MET A 1 -4.35 11.91 4.03
N GLU A 2 -3.54 11.58 5.03
CA GLU A 2 -2.36 12.37 5.41
C GLU A 2 -1.24 12.22 4.35
N PRO A 3 -0.36 13.23 4.17
CA PRO A 3 0.72 13.17 3.18
C PRO A 3 1.61 11.92 3.34
N ILE A 4 1.96 11.57 4.58
CA ILE A 4 2.84 10.43 4.86
C ILE A 4 2.21 9.08 4.49
N VAL A 5 0.89 8.96 4.64
CA VAL A 5 0.11 7.77 4.24
C VAL A 5 0.07 7.66 2.71
N PHE A 6 -0.07 8.79 2.01
CA PHE A 6 -0.01 8.80 0.54
C PHE A 6 1.39 8.42 0.02
N ASP A 7 2.44 8.91 0.66
CA ASP A 7 3.82 8.54 0.32
C ASP A 7 4.09 7.05 0.54
N ALA A 8 3.60 6.50 1.66
CA ALA A 8 3.65 5.07 1.93
C ALA A 8 2.87 4.28 0.88
N LEU A 9 1.66 4.73 0.49
CA LEU A 9 0.87 4.09 -0.57
C LEU A 9 1.60 4.08 -1.92
N LYS A 10 2.19 5.21 -2.31
CA LYS A 10 2.98 5.32 -3.55
C LYS A 10 4.17 4.36 -3.51
N SER A 11 4.86 4.31 -2.38
CA SER A 11 5.98 3.41 -2.11
C SER A 11 5.57 1.93 -2.27
N LEU A 12 4.40 1.57 -1.72
CA LEU A 12 3.80 0.23 -1.75
C LEU A 12 3.43 -0.20 -3.18
N VAL A 13 2.74 0.66 -3.92
CA VAL A 13 2.34 0.40 -5.32
C VAL A 13 3.57 0.25 -6.24
N ASN A 14 4.59 1.10 -6.06
CA ASN A 14 5.80 1.01 -6.86
C ASN A 14 6.55 -0.32 -6.60
N ARG A 15 6.64 -0.76 -5.34
CA ARG A 15 7.21 -2.06 -4.99
C ARG A 15 6.40 -3.21 -5.56
N ALA A 16 5.08 -3.18 -5.44
CA ALA A 16 4.20 -4.19 -6.00
C ALA A 16 4.39 -4.36 -7.52
N ARG A 17 4.58 -3.25 -8.25
CA ARG A 17 4.88 -3.26 -9.69
C ARG A 17 6.25 -3.84 -10.00
N PHE A 18 7.27 -3.47 -9.23
CA PHE A 18 8.65 -3.89 -9.47
C PHE A 18 8.87 -5.38 -9.13
N LEU A 19 8.34 -5.83 -7.99
CA LEU A 19 8.60 -7.16 -7.44
C LEU A 19 7.76 -8.28 -8.06
N GLN A 20 6.87 -7.98 -9.02
CA GLN A 20 6.02 -8.90 -9.80
C GLN A 20 5.62 -10.24 -9.12
N ARG A 21 4.35 -10.36 -8.72
CA ARG A 21 3.74 -11.58 -8.11
C ARG A 21 4.27 -11.93 -6.70
N VAL A 22 4.69 -10.94 -5.93
CA VAL A 22 4.96 -11.09 -4.50
C VAL A 22 3.69 -10.98 -3.65
N ARG A 23 3.69 -11.67 -2.50
CA ARG A 23 2.61 -11.59 -1.51
C ARG A 23 2.55 -10.18 -0.91
N LEU A 24 1.36 -9.71 -0.56
CA LEU A 24 1.16 -8.40 0.08
C LEU A 24 2.03 -8.22 1.34
N ALA A 25 2.20 -9.29 2.13
CA ALA A 25 3.04 -9.28 3.33
C ALA A 25 4.50 -8.86 3.02
N THR A 26 5.08 -9.37 1.92
CA THR A 26 6.43 -9.01 1.49
C THR A 26 6.51 -7.55 1.09
N ILE A 27 5.52 -7.05 0.34
CA ILE A 27 5.49 -5.64 -0.08
C ILE A 27 5.36 -4.71 1.15
N ARG A 28 4.57 -5.11 2.14
CA ARG A 28 4.41 -4.40 3.42
C ARG A 28 5.73 -4.32 4.17
N GLU A 29 6.40 -5.45 4.38
CA GLU A 29 7.70 -5.52 5.08
C GLU A 29 8.76 -4.67 4.38
N GLU A 30 8.86 -4.73 3.06
CA GLU A 30 9.78 -3.92 2.26
C GLU A 30 9.46 -2.40 2.32
N THR A 31 8.19 -2.05 2.53
CA THR A 31 7.78 -0.65 2.69
C THR A 31 8.14 -0.14 4.09
N ILE A 32 7.99 -0.99 5.11
CA ILE A 32 8.43 -0.69 6.48
C ILE A 32 9.95 -0.55 6.53
N ALA A 33 10.68 -1.47 5.89
CA ALA A 33 12.14 -1.42 5.78
C ALA A 33 12.65 -0.16 5.06
N ALA A 34 11.79 0.51 4.27
CA ALA A 34 12.08 1.77 3.61
C ALA A 34 11.96 3.00 4.52
N GLY A 35 11.57 2.84 5.79
CA GLY A 35 11.50 3.90 6.80
C GLY A 35 10.08 4.38 7.15
N PHE A 36 9.03 3.73 6.65
CA PHE A 36 7.66 4.01 7.08
C PHE A 36 7.31 3.21 8.33
N SER A 37 6.51 3.78 9.24
CA SER A 37 6.00 3.01 10.39
C SER A 37 4.98 1.96 9.93
N ALA A 38 4.86 0.88 10.70
CA ALA A 38 3.89 -0.17 10.42
C ALA A 38 2.46 0.38 10.34
N GLU A 39 2.09 1.30 11.23
CA GLU A 39 0.75 1.91 11.28
C GLU A 39 0.44 2.69 10.00
N VAL A 40 1.39 3.50 9.52
CA VAL A 40 1.23 4.30 8.29
C VAL A 40 1.09 3.38 7.07
N VAL A 41 1.87 2.30 7.01
CA VAL A 41 1.78 1.32 5.92
C VAL A 41 0.45 0.58 5.94
N ASP A 42 -0.04 0.20 7.13
CA ASP A 42 -1.33 -0.47 7.28
C ASP A 42 -2.50 0.43 6.89
N GLU A 43 -2.43 1.71 7.23
CA GLU A 43 -3.42 2.70 6.78
C GLU A 43 -3.41 2.86 5.26
N ALA A 44 -2.22 2.90 4.64
CA ALA A 44 -2.09 2.95 3.18
C ALA A 44 -2.69 1.71 2.50
N VAL A 45 -2.46 0.51 3.05
CA VAL A 45 -3.07 -0.73 2.56
C VAL A 45 -4.58 -0.68 2.66
N LYS A 46 -5.12 -0.23 3.80
CA LYS A 46 -6.56 -0.08 4.00
C LYS A 46 -7.16 0.88 2.97
N PHE A 47 -6.55 2.04 2.77
CA PHE A 47 -7.01 3.01 1.77
C PHE A 47 -7.05 2.43 0.36
N TRP A 48 -6.02 1.68 -0.03
CA TRP A 48 -5.97 1.01 -1.33
C TRP A 48 -7.07 -0.05 -1.48
N ALA A 49 -7.26 -0.89 -0.46
CA ALA A 49 -8.29 -1.92 -0.45
C ALA A 49 -9.70 -1.32 -0.57
N ASP A 50 -9.98 -0.26 0.19
CA ASP A 50 -11.24 0.47 0.13
C ASP A 50 -11.47 1.06 -1.27
N TYR A 51 -10.47 1.71 -1.86
CA TYR A 51 -10.55 2.28 -3.20
C TYR A 51 -10.84 1.22 -4.28
N GLU A 52 -10.14 0.09 -4.26
CA GLU A 52 -10.37 -1.01 -5.21
C GLU A 52 -11.75 -1.65 -5.00
N HIS A 53 -12.22 -1.79 -3.77
CA HIS A 53 -13.57 -2.29 -3.49
C HIS A 53 -14.65 -1.40 -4.11
N HIS A 54 -14.57 -0.08 -3.92
CA HIS A 54 -15.55 0.85 -4.48
C HIS A 54 -15.57 0.84 -6.02
N LYS A 55 -14.44 0.61 -6.69
CA LYS A 55 -14.41 0.46 -8.16
C LYS A 55 -15.16 -0.77 -8.65
N VAL A 56 -15.06 -1.87 -7.92
CA VAL A 56 -15.72 -3.13 -8.29
C VAL A 56 -17.23 -3.02 -8.10
N VAL A 57 -17.67 -2.39 -7.01
CA VAL A 57 -19.10 -2.20 -6.71
C VAL A 57 -19.77 -1.17 -7.64
N ALA A 58 -19.02 -0.20 -8.16
CA ALA A 58 -19.53 0.79 -9.12
C ALA A 58 -19.60 0.30 -10.58
N ARG A 59 -19.31 -0.99 -10.84
CA ARG A 59 -19.39 -1.64 -12.16
C ARG A 59 -20.54 -2.63 -12.19
#